data_AF-A0A7R9LFX0-F1
#
_entry.id   AF-A0A7R9LFX0-F1
#
_cell.length_a   1.000
_cell.length_b   1.000
_cell.length_c   1.000
_cell.angle_alpha   90.00
_cell.angle_beta   90.00
_cell.angle_gamma   90.00
#
_symmetry.space_group_name_H-M   'P 1'
#
loop_
_entity.id
_entity.type
_entity.pdbx_description
1 polymer ?
#
loop_
_entity_poly.entity_id
_entity_poly.type
_entity_poly.pdbx_seq_one_letter_code
_entity_poly.pdbx_strand_id
1 'polypeptide(L)'
;MIVIIAVKLVVKSAAIEITGLGWHSPQLVFSSRYFFVWNQSVTSVVITSPDNGCRVWHQMFNETNFMSNLTIIRYKVLSDVCVGGLEMSLLGTDGDVLARKVVTEDVWSERCVCRRPDWSQLMNCDQMSQQFTQIDSDLSRFNTSDGIDFDKVLDEMQTRFAPHNRSYSFCHYQIVDNEAYKQCYGEYVGFAQFIDEILKSLLAKTSLPDFEFVSNLGDWPLSDKRTKPPLPVFSWCGSKDFNDIVIPTYELTESSLQMQV
;
A
#
# COMPACT_ATOMS: atom_id res chain seq x y z
N MET A 1 12.68 -54.99 -31.45
CA MET A 1 12.80 -54.89 -29.98
C MET A 1 13.50 -53.56 -29.69
N ILE A 2 12.70 -52.49 -29.56
CA ILE A 2 12.48 -51.69 -28.32
C ILE A 2 13.68 -50.76 -28.05
N VAL A 3 13.62 -49.47 -28.47
CA VAL A 3 13.24 -48.26 -27.67
C VAL A 3 14.46 -47.81 -26.84
N ILE A 4 14.96 -46.57 -26.85
CA ILE A 4 14.32 -45.32 -26.41
C ILE A 4 15.01 -44.12 -27.12
N ILE A 5 14.24 -43.34 -27.88
CA ILE A 5 14.59 -41.96 -28.22
C ILE A 5 14.11 -41.11 -27.03
N ALA A 6 15.03 -40.70 -26.17
CA ALA A 6 14.78 -39.66 -25.18
C ALA A 6 15.28 -38.33 -25.75
N VAL A 7 14.54 -37.76 -26.70
CA VAL A 7 14.71 -36.33 -27.02
C VAL A 7 13.77 -35.57 -26.11
N LYS A 8 14.40 -34.95 -25.12
CA LYS A 8 13.86 -33.97 -24.17
C LYS A 8 12.98 -32.98 -24.94
N LEU A 9 11.66 -33.17 -24.85
CA LEU A 9 10.67 -32.17 -25.23
C LEU A 9 10.84 -30.98 -24.28
N VAL A 10 11.71 -30.05 -24.66
CA VAL A 10 11.69 -28.71 -24.12
C VAL A 10 10.48 -28.03 -24.76
N VAL A 11 9.31 -28.23 -24.15
CA VAL A 11 8.16 -27.37 -24.40
C VAL A 11 8.57 -26.00 -23.86
N LYS A 12 8.89 -25.08 -24.77
CA LYS A 12 9.10 -23.67 -24.47
C LYS A 12 7.81 -23.13 -23.86
N SER A 13 7.68 -23.11 -22.54
CA SER A 13 6.70 -22.23 -21.90
C SER A 13 7.15 -20.81 -22.22
N ALA A 14 6.30 -20.01 -22.86
CA ALA A 14 6.54 -18.57 -22.92
C ALA A 14 6.79 -18.09 -21.49
N ALA A 15 7.92 -17.41 -21.23
CA ALA A 15 8.29 -17.02 -19.88
C ALA A 15 7.18 -16.12 -19.30
N ILE A 16 6.43 -16.63 -18.33
CA ILE A 16 5.44 -15.85 -17.58
C ILE A 16 6.20 -15.15 -16.48
N GLU A 17 6.18 -13.83 -16.49
CA GLU A 17 6.70 -13.03 -15.39
C GLU A 17 5.53 -12.58 -14.51
N ILE A 18 5.64 -12.84 -13.20
CA ILE A 18 4.63 -12.49 -12.21
C ILE A 18 5.27 -11.61 -11.13
N THR A 19 4.71 -10.43 -10.91
CA THR A 19 5.17 -9.47 -9.90
C THR A 19 4.03 -9.01 -9.00
N GLY A 20 4.36 -8.40 -7.87
CA GLY A 20 3.37 -7.87 -6.93
C GLY A 20 3.12 -8.75 -5.70
N LEU A 21 2.82 -8.08 -4.59
CA LEU A 21 2.72 -8.69 -3.27
C LEU A 21 1.56 -9.69 -3.16
N GLY A 22 0.49 -9.53 -3.95
CA GLY A 22 -0.63 -10.47 -3.95
C GLY A 22 -0.26 -11.87 -4.41
N TRP A 23 0.84 -12.04 -5.15
CA TRP A 23 1.36 -13.36 -5.54
C TRP A 23 2.50 -13.83 -4.64
N HIS A 24 3.44 -12.93 -4.32
CA HIS A 24 4.66 -13.26 -3.58
C HIS A 24 4.45 -13.37 -2.07
N SER A 25 3.62 -12.49 -1.50
CA SER A 25 3.35 -12.39 -0.06
C SER A 25 1.83 -12.29 0.23
N PRO A 26 1.01 -13.27 -0.22
CA PRO A 26 -0.45 -13.26 -0.06
C PRO A 26 -0.92 -13.25 1.40
N GLN A 27 -0.08 -13.69 2.34
CA GLN A 27 -0.30 -13.62 3.79
C GLN A 27 -0.30 -12.18 4.34
N LEU A 28 0.19 -11.19 3.58
CA LEU A 28 0.04 -9.78 3.94
C LEU A 28 -1.44 -9.41 3.89
N VAL A 29 -1.89 -8.66 4.90
CA VAL A 29 -3.28 -8.26 5.03
C VAL A 29 -3.50 -6.93 4.31
N PHE A 30 -4.34 -6.96 3.28
CA PHE A 30 -4.74 -5.79 2.50
C PHE A 30 -6.23 -5.82 2.18
N SER A 31 -6.80 -4.64 1.94
CA SER A 31 -8.19 -4.46 1.50
C SER A 31 -8.46 -5.23 0.20
N SER A 32 -7.45 -5.24 -0.69
CA SER A 32 -7.38 -5.97 -1.94
C SER A 32 -5.92 -6.29 -2.23
N ARG A 33 -5.68 -7.48 -2.75
CA ARG A 33 -4.35 -7.95 -3.14
C ARG A 33 -4.22 -7.91 -4.65
N TYR A 34 -3.08 -7.42 -5.11
CA TYR A 34 -2.79 -7.24 -6.52
C TYR A 34 -1.53 -7.98 -6.92
N PHE A 35 -1.55 -8.55 -8.11
CA PHE A 35 -0.34 -9.00 -8.79
C PHE A 35 -0.49 -8.79 -10.29
N PHE A 36 0.66 -8.67 -10.95
CA PHE A 36 0.79 -8.31 -12.34
C PHE A 36 1.38 -9.51 -13.07
N VAL A 37 0.81 -9.81 -14.23
CA VAL A 37 1.23 -10.92 -15.07
C VAL A 37 1.58 -10.39 -16.45
N TRP A 38 2.84 -10.62 -16.85
CA TRP A 38 3.34 -10.25 -18.16
C TRP A 38 3.29 -11.45 -19.10
N ASN A 39 2.09 -11.74 -19.59
CA ASN A 39 1.88 -12.79 -20.57
C ASN A 39 0.52 -12.63 -21.26
N GLN A 40 0.50 -12.69 -22.59
CA GLN A 40 -0.73 -12.56 -23.38
C GLN A 40 -1.58 -13.84 -23.41
N SER A 41 -1.00 -14.98 -23.04
CA SER A 41 -1.68 -16.26 -23.07
C SER A 41 -2.58 -16.49 -21.85
N VAL A 42 -2.45 -15.68 -20.78
CA VAL A 42 -3.30 -15.82 -19.59
C VAL A 42 -4.69 -15.29 -19.90
N THR A 43 -5.69 -16.16 -19.78
CA THR A 43 -7.10 -15.85 -20.10
C THR A 43 -7.98 -15.82 -18.87
N SER A 44 -7.61 -16.54 -17.81
CA SER A 44 -8.36 -16.57 -16.56
C SER A 44 -7.47 -16.88 -15.36
N VAL A 45 -8.00 -16.55 -14.18
CA VAL A 45 -7.41 -16.86 -12.89
C VAL A 45 -8.44 -17.58 -12.03
N VAL A 46 -7.98 -18.59 -11.30
CA VAL A 46 -8.78 -19.30 -10.31
C VAL A 46 -8.09 -19.18 -8.97
N ILE A 47 -8.81 -18.70 -7.96
CA ILE A 47 -8.33 -18.60 -6.58
C ILE A 47 -9.27 -19.36 -5.68
N THR A 48 -8.74 -20.39 -5.01
CA THR A 48 -9.49 -21.30 -4.15
C THR A 48 -8.80 -21.45 -2.80
N SER A 49 -9.49 -22.04 -1.84
CA SER A 49 -8.96 -22.38 -0.52
C SER A 49 -9.37 -23.80 -0.17
N PRO A 50 -8.55 -24.55 0.60
CA PRO A 50 -8.97 -25.83 1.16
C PRO A 50 -10.10 -25.67 2.20
N ASP A 51 -10.26 -24.47 2.77
CA ASP A 51 -11.37 -24.13 3.65
C ASP A 51 -12.65 -23.89 2.85
N ASN A 52 -13.63 -24.79 2.99
CA ASN A 52 -14.94 -24.68 2.32
C ASN A 52 -15.72 -23.40 2.72
N GLY A 53 -15.41 -22.78 3.87
CA GLY A 53 -16.01 -21.53 4.32
C GLY A 53 -15.36 -20.29 3.73
N CYS A 54 -14.16 -20.41 3.15
CA CYS A 54 -13.40 -19.29 2.60
C CYS A 54 -14.02 -18.80 1.28
N ARG A 55 -14.45 -17.55 1.30
CA ARG A 55 -14.93 -16.83 0.12
C ARG A 55 -13.88 -15.84 -0.37
N VAL A 56 -13.42 -16.03 -1.60
CA VAL A 56 -12.49 -15.14 -2.28
C VAL A 56 -13.14 -14.57 -3.53
N TRP A 57 -13.21 -13.25 -3.60
CA TRP A 57 -13.59 -12.54 -4.82
C TRP A 57 -12.33 -12.19 -5.61
N HIS A 58 -12.37 -12.29 -6.93
CA HIS A 58 -11.25 -11.93 -7.79
C HIS A 58 -11.73 -11.31 -9.10
N GLN A 59 -10.84 -10.52 -9.71
CA GLN A 59 -11.07 -9.88 -10.99
C GLN A 59 -9.75 -9.82 -11.76
N MET A 60 -9.85 -10.00 -13.08
CA MET A 60 -8.76 -9.86 -14.02
C MET A 60 -9.01 -8.66 -14.93
N PHE A 61 -7.99 -7.83 -15.12
CA PHE A 61 -7.98 -6.71 -16.05
C PHE A 61 -6.95 -6.99 -17.14
N ASN A 62 -7.42 -7.36 -18.32
CA ASN A 62 -6.62 -7.72 -19.49
C ASN A 62 -6.74 -6.71 -20.65
N GLU A 63 -7.62 -5.72 -20.54
CA GLU A 63 -7.81 -4.64 -21.51
C GLU A 63 -7.13 -3.34 -21.03
N THR A 64 -5.84 -3.41 -20.70
CA THR A 64 -5.12 -2.17 -20.39
C THR A 64 -4.80 -1.47 -21.71
N ASN A 65 -5.42 -0.31 -21.95
CA ASN A 65 -5.13 0.54 -23.13
C ASN A 65 -3.67 1.05 -23.16
N PHE A 66 -2.88 0.74 -22.13
CA PHE A 66 -1.52 1.22 -21.94
C PHE A 66 -0.45 0.15 -22.24
N MET A 67 -0.71 -1.15 -22.00
CA MET A 67 0.22 -2.24 -22.33
C MET A 67 -0.51 -3.54 -22.70
N SER A 68 -0.29 -4.01 -23.93
CA SER A 68 -0.96 -5.18 -24.51
C SER A 68 -0.51 -6.53 -23.94
N ASN A 69 0.52 -6.57 -23.09
CA ASN A 69 1.01 -7.78 -22.44
C ASN A 69 0.82 -7.77 -20.92
N LEU A 70 0.24 -6.72 -20.35
CA LEU A 70 -0.03 -6.63 -18.92
C LEU A 70 -1.43 -7.12 -18.61
N THR A 71 -1.51 -8.12 -17.74
CA THR A 71 -2.74 -8.47 -17.03
C THR A 71 -2.59 -8.10 -15.56
N ILE A 72 -3.55 -7.35 -15.02
CA ILE A 72 -3.62 -7.06 -13.59
C ILE A 72 -4.65 -8.00 -12.97
N ILE A 73 -4.23 -8.74 -11.96
CA ILE A 73 -5.14 -9.58 -11.18
C ILE A 73 -5.30 -8.96 -9.81
N ARG A 74 -6.57 -8.86 -9.40
CA ARG A 74 -7.00 -8.37 -8.11
C ARG A 74 -7.81 -9.44 -7.40
N TYR A 75 -7.61 -9.60 -6.10
CA TYR A 75 -8.48 -10.45 -5.30
C TYR A 75 -8.63 -9.98 -3.85
N LYS A 76 -9.74 -10.38 -3.22
CA LYS A 76 -10.12 -10.01 -1.86
C LYS A 76 -10.67 -11.22 -1.12
N VAL A 77 -10.19 -11.41 0.10
CA VAL A 77 -10.75 -12.39 1.03
C VAL A 77 -11.98 -11.75 1.69
N LEU A 78 -13.16 -12.31 1.43
CA LEU A 78 -14.44 -11.82 1.94
C LEU A 78 -14.80 -12.41 3.31
N SER A 79 -14.24 -13.58 3.62
CA SER A 79 -14.38 -14.22 4.93
C SER A 79 -13.40 -13.60 5.92
N ASP A 80 -13.54 -13.83 7.23
CA ASP A 80 -12.61 -13.23 8.19
C ASP A 80 -11.18 -13.77 8.00
N VAL A 81 -11.08 -15.07 7.74
CA VAL A 81 -9.86 -15.82 7.47
C VAL A 81 -10.15 -16.95 6.47
N CYS A 82 -9.14 -17.35 5.71
CA CYS A 82 -9.11 -18.58 4.92
C CYS A 82 -8.07 -19.52 5.51
N VAL A 83 -8.54 -20.55 6.21
CA VAL A 83 -7.68 -21.48 6.96
C VAL A 83 -6.97 -22.45 6.01
N GLY A 84 -5.68 -22.67 6.22
CA GLY A 84 -4.87 -23.51 5.32
C GLY A 84 -4.55 -22.85 3.98
N GLY A 85 -4.80 -21.54 3.89
CA GLY A 85 -4.32 -20.66 2.83
C GLY A 85 -5.11 -20.69 1.53
N LEU A 86 -4.40 -20.43 0.43
CA LEU A 86 -4.97 -20.19 -0.91
C LEU A 86 -4.19 -20.93 -1.99
N GLU A 87 -4.90 -21.42 -3.00
CA GLU A 87 -4.33 -21.88 -4.25
C GLU A 87 -4.74 -20.93 -5.38
N MET A 88 -3.74 -20.31 -6.01
CA MET A 88 -3.90 -19.43 -7.17
C MET A 88 -3.38 -20.14 -8.41
N SER A 89 -4.23 -20.29 -9.43
CA SER A 89 -3.87 -20.89 -10.72
C SER A 89 -4.16 -19.90 -11.85
N LEU A 90 -3.15 -19.66 -12.69
CA LEU A 90 -3.28 -18.89 -13.94
C LEU A 90 -3.49 -19.88 -15.07
N LEU A 91 -4.53 -19.66 -15.86
CA LEU A 91 -4.93 -20.56 -16.93
C LEU A 91 -4.75 -19.91 -18.29
N GLY A 92 -4.33 -20.73 -19.26
CA GLY A 92 -4.22 -20.37 -20.66
C GLY A 92 -5.53 -20.56 -21.43
N THR A 93 -5.49 -20.27 -22.73
CA THR A 93 -6.65 -20.38 -23.62
C THR A 93 -7.25 -21.79 -23.66
N ASP A 94 -6.41 -22.82 -23.55
CA ASP A 94 -6.83 -24.23 -23.60
C ASP A 94 -7.18 -24.79 -22.22
N GLY A 95 -7.24 -23.93 -21.19
CA GLY A 95 -7.43 -24.33 -19.78
C GLY A 95 -6.18 -24.95 -19.15
N ASP A 96 -5.03 -24.88 -19.82
CA ASP A 96 -3.75 -25.33 -19.31
C ASP A 96 -3.27 -24.45 -18.16
N VAL A 97 -2.67 -25.06 -17.13
CA VAL A 97 -2.13 -24.32 -15.99
C VAL A 97 -0.79 -23.72 -16.37
N LEU A 98 -0.80 -22.42 -16.60
CA LEU A 98 0.36 -21.62 -16.98
C LEU A 98 1.26 -21.30 -15.77
N ALA A 99 0.65 -21.02 -14.62
CA ALA A 99 1.35 -20.85 -13.35
C ALA A 99 0.46 -21.26 -12.17
N ARG A 100 1.07 -21.73 -11.08
CA ARG A 100 0.38 -22.10 -9.85
C ARG A 100 1.18 -21.64 -8.64
N LYS A 101 0.48 -21.11 -7.63
CA LYS A 101 1.00 -20.76 -6.31
C LYS A 101 0.09 -21.36 -5.24
N VAL A 102 0.68 -22.14 -4.35
CA VAL A 102 0.01 -22.65 -3.15
C VAL A 102 0.57 -21.91 -1.96
N VAL A 103 -0.33 -21.39 -1.14
CA VAL A 103 -0.07 -20.71 0.13
C VAL A 103 -0.67 -21.59 1.19
N THR A 104 0.12 -22.01 2.16
CA THR A 104 -0.32 -22.94 3.20
C THR A 104 -0.65 -22.22 4.51
N GLU A 105 -0.16 -21.00 4.68
CA GLU A 105 -0.48 -20.15 5.83
C GLU A 105 -1.88 -19.54 5.70
N ASP A 106 -2.53 -19.31 6.84
CA ASP A 106 -3.83 -18.65 6.91
C ASP A 106 -3.79 -17.26 6.27
N VAL A 107 -4.79 -16.97 5.43
CA VAL A 107 -4.92 -15.68 4.76
C VAL A 107 -6.08 -14.90 5.35
N TRP A 108 -5.76 -13.80 6.01
CA TRP A 108 -6.72 -12.95 6.71
C TRP A 108 -7.31 -11.88 5.80
N SER A 109 -8.54 -11.47 6.08
CA SER A 109 -9.14 -10.28 5.47
C SER A 109 -8.65 -8.99 6.13
N GLU A 110 -8.91 -7.86 5.48
CA GLU A 110 -8.61 -6.51 5.98
C GLU A 110 -9.21 -6.20 7.36
N ARG A 111 -10.29 -6.91 7.74
CA ARG A 111 -10.97 -6.73 9.03
C ARG A 111 -10.19 -7.31 10.21
N CYS A 112 -9.06 -7.94 9.95
CA CYS A 112 -8.22 -8.55 10.96
C CYS A 112 -7.49 -7.51 11.81
N VAL A 113 -7.46 -7.75 13.12
CA VAL A 113 -6.55 -7.08 14.06
C VAL A 113 -5.40 -8.05 14.35
N CYS A 114 -4.54 -8.27 13.35
CA CYS A 114 -3.41 -9.19 13.42
C CYS A 114 -2.10 -8.44 13.23
N ARG A 115 -1.55 -7.97 14.34
CA ARG A 115 -0.24 -7.32 14.37
C ARG A 115 0.85 -8.35 14.09
N ARG A 116 1.60 -8.12 13.02
CA ARG A 116 2.70 -8.95 12.57
C ARG A 116 4.04 -8.23 12.80
N PRO A 117 4.98 -8.82 13.57
CA PRO A 117 6.31 -8.24 13.74
C PRO A 117 7.15 -8.33 12.46
N ASP A 118 6.82 -9.27 11.56
CA ASP A 118 7.51 -9.50 10.30
C ASP A 118 6.90 -8.73 9.11
N TRP A 119 5.96 -7.81 9.38
CA TRP A 119 5.22 -7.10 8.33
C TRP A 119 6.15 -6.35 7.36
N SER A 120 7.15 -5.62 7.87
CA SER A 120 8.10 -4.86 7.05
C SER A 120 8.99 -5.75 6.17
N GLN A 121 9.36 -6.92 6.68
CA GLN A 121 10.16 -7.92 5.95
C GLN A 121 9.35 -8.55 4.83
N LEU A 122 8.08 -8.88 5.09
CA LEU A 122 7.14 -9.40 4.10
C LEU A 122 6.79 -8.39 3.00
N MET A 123 6.74 -7.12 3.37
CA MET A 123 6.62 -5.98 2.44
C MET A 123 7.90 -5.72 1.64
N ASN A 124 9.01 -6.38 2.01
CA ASN A 124 10.32 -6.19 1.41
C ASN A 124 10.79 -4.71 1.47
N CYS A 125 10.47 -4.01 2.57
CA CYS A 125 10.71 -2.57 2.72
C CYS A 125 12.17 -2.20 2.47
N ASP A 126 13.13 -3.00 2.95
CA ASP A 126 14.56 -2.72 2.80
C ASP A 126 15.00 -2.70 1.32
N GLN A 127 14.58 -3.68 0.52
CA GLN A 127 14.90 -3.71 -0.91
C GLN A 127 14.12 -2.65 -1.67
N MET A 128 12.86 -2.40 -1.31
CA MET A 128 12.03 -1.40 -1.96
C MET A 128 12.46 0.05 -1.63
N SER A 129 13.07 0.29 -0.48
CA SER A 129 13.56 1.62 -0.07
C SER A 129 14.46 2.26 -1.13
N GLN A 130 15.31 1.45 -1.79
CA GLN A 130 16.23 1.89 -2.84
C GLN A 130 15.50 2.40 -4.09
N GLN A 131 14.24 2.00 -4.29
CA GLN A 131 13.40 2.44 -5.39
C GLN A 131 12.63 3.73 -5.06
N PHE A 132 12.43 4.03 -3.78
CA PHE A 132 11.61 5.15 -3.30
C PHE A 132 12.44 6.36 -2.83
N THR A 133 13.27 6.88 -3.74
CA THR A 133 14.20 7.99 -3.46
C THR A 133 13.50 9.30 -3.06
N GLN A 134 12.22 9.47 -3.38
CA GLN A 134 11.45 10.65 -3.02
C GLN A 134 11.29 10.79 -1.50
N ILE A 135 11.02 9.68 -0.81
CA ILE A 135 10.81 9.68 0.65
C ILE A 135 12.09 10.19 1.34
N ASP A 136 13.25 9.65 0.96
CA ASP A 136 14.54 10.07 1.49
C ASP A 136 14.84 11.54 1.18
N SER A 137 14.55 11.98 -0.05
CA SER A 137 14.72 13.38 -0.46
C SER A 137 13.89 14.33 0.39
N ASP A 138 12.63 14.00 0.65
CA ASP A 138 11.72 14.87 1.39
C ASP A 138 12.06 14.91 2.89
N LEU A 139 12.41 13.76 3.47
CA LEU A 139 12.80 13.66 4.88
C LEU A 139 14.19 14.23 5.18
N SER A 140 15.12 14.22 4.22
CA SER A 140 16.51 14.68 4.41
C SER A 140 16.63 16.09 4.97
N ARG A 141 15.64 16.95 4.70
CA ARG A 141 15.60 18.36 5.10
C ARG A 141 15.32 18.55 6.59
N PHE A 142 14.82 17.51 7.26
CA PHE A 142 14.42 17.51 8.66
C PHE A 142 15.29 16.58 9.50
N ASN A 143 16.38 16.05 8.94
CA ASN A 143 17.31 15.20 9.65
C ASN A 143 18.23 16.03 10.56
N THR A 144 17.74 16.37 11.75
CA THR A 144 18.48 17.08 12.80
C THR A 144 19.02 16.08 13.82
N SER A 145 20.21 16.34 14.37
CA SER A 145 20.82 15.50 15.41
C SER A 145 19.97 15.39 16.68
N ASP A 146 19.18 16.43 16.95
CA ASP A 146 18.40 16.59 18.19
C ASP A 146 16.94 16.14 18.01
N GLY A 147 16.57 15.63 16.83
CA GLY A 147 15.19 15.31 16.49
C GLY A 147 14.34 16.55 16.16
N ILE A 148 13.05 16.32 15.91
CA ILE A 148 12.08 17.37 15.57
C ILE A 148 11.31 17.74 16.85
N ASP A 149 11.40 19.02 17.23
CA ASP A 149 10.65 19.58 18.35
C ASP A 149 9.23 19.95 17.89
N PHE A 150 8.27 19.06 18.13
CA PHE A 150 6.89 19.23 17.66
C PHE A 150 6.14 20.35 18.35
N ASP A 151 6.48 20.71 19.60
CA ASP A 151 5.88 21.89 20.25
C ASP A 151 6.17 23.15 19.44
N LYS A 152 7.44 23.34 19.04
CA LYS A 152 7.83 24.46 18.16
C LYS A 152 7.19 24.39 16.78
N VAL A 153 7.08 23.18 16.21
CA VAL A 153 6.41 23.00 14.90
C VAL A 153 4.94 23.42 15.00
N LEU A 154 4.24 23.01 16.05
CA LEU A 154 2.83 23.33 16.24
C LEU A 154 2.60 24.81 16.51
N ASP A 155 3.47 25.46 17.29
CA ASP A 155 3.43 26.91 17.50
C ASP A 155 3.57 27.67 16.17
N GLU A 156 4.51 27.25 15.31
CA GLU A 156 4.70 27.86 14.00
C GLU A 156 3.55 27.56 13.02
N MET A 157 3.03 26.33 13.01
CA MET A 157 1.86 25.96 12.21
C MET A 157 0.65 26.81 12.59
N GLN A 158 0.36 26.95 13.88
CA GLN A 158 -0.74 27.77 14.36
C GLN A 158 -0.53 29.25 14.03
N THR A 159 0.67 29.77 14.25
CA THR A 159 1.00 31.18 13.95
C THR A 159 0.78 31.52 12.48
N ARG A 160 1.17 30.61 11.56
CA ARG A 160 1.08 30.85 10.11
C ARG A 160 -0.31 30.61 9.54
N PHE A 161 -1.02 29.59 10.02
CA PHE A 161 -2.21 29.08 9.34
C PHE A 161 -3.52 29.25 10.12
N ALA A 162 -3.48 29.31 11.46
CA ALA A 162 -4.72 29.48 12.26
C ALA A 162 -5.48 30.78 11.98
N PRO A 163 -4.83 31.94 11.67
CA PRO A 163 -5.56 33.15 11.26
C PRO A 163 -6.38 32.99 9.97
N HIS A 164 -6.12 31.93 9.21
CA HIS A 164 -6.70 31.64 7.90
C HIS A 164 -7.45 30.29 7.92
N ASN A 165 -8.17 30.01 9.00
CA ASN A 165 -8.84 28.73 9.30
C ASN A 165 -9.83 28.21 8.22
N ARG A 166 -10.32 29.07 7.34
CA ARG A 166 -11.16 28.71 6.18
C ARG A 166 -10.37 28.27 4.97
N SER A 167 -9.11 28.70 4.87
CA SER A 167 -8.22 28.45 3.74
C SER A 167 -7.28 27.29 4.01
N TYR A 168 -6.89 27.11 5.27
CA TYR A 168 -5.96 26.06 5.67
C TYR A 168 -6.56 25.23 6.79
N SER A 169 -6.35 23.92 6.69
CA SER A 169 -6.68 22.97 7.75
C SER A 169 -5.61 21.90 7.80
N PHE A 170 -5.20 21.53 9.00
CA PHE A 170 -4.18 20.51 9.24
C PHE A 170 -4.52 19.73 10.50
N CYS A 171 -3.97 18.54 10.63
CA CYS A 171 -4.03 17.76 11.87
C CYS A 171 -2.64 17.38 12.33
N HIS A 172 -2.43 17.47 13.63
CA HIS A 172 -1.32 16.85 14.34
C HIS A 172 -1.74 15.46 14.77
N TYR A 173 -0.90 14.48 14.48
CA TYR A 173 -1.06 13.09 14.86
C TYR A 173 0.10 12.69 15.76
N GLN A 174 -0.21 11.88 16.77
CA GLN A 174 0.77 11.22 17.61
C GLN A 174 0.45 9.72 17.62
N ILE A 175 1.46 8.90 17.38
CA ILE A 175 1.42 7.47 17.62
C ILE A 175 2.19 7.23 18.90
N VAL A 176 1.51 6.66 19.91
CA VAL A 176 2.10 6.33 21.21
C VAL A 176 1.62 4.95 21.60
N ASP A 177 2.54 4.04 21.91
CA ASP A 177 2.24 2.64 22.26
C ASP A 177 1.34 1.94 21.23
N ASN A 178 1.56 2.25 19.94
CA ASN A 178 0.77 1.76 18.81
C ASN A 178 -0.73 2.15 18.88
N GLU A 179 -1.02 3.31 19.44
CA GLU A 179 -2.33 3.96 19.41
C GLU A 179 -2.22 5.35 18.76
N ALA A 180 -3.22 5.73 17.96
CA ALA A 180 -3.24 7.03 17.28
C ALA A 180 -4.07 8.05 18.04
N TYR A 181 -3.45 9.21 18.28
CA TYR A 181 -4.06 10.41 18.82
C TYR A 181 -4.02 11.50 17.76
N LYS A 182 -5.05 12.36 17.74
CA LYS A 182 -5.17 13.41 16.72
C LYS A 182 -5.78 14.68 17.27
N GLN A 183 -5.23 15.81 16.86
CA GLN A 183 -5.84 17.13 17.04
C GLN A 183 -5.81 17.90 15.72
N CYS A 184 -6.95 18.43 15.28
CA CYS A 184 -7.08 19.16 14.02
C CYS A 184 -7.32 20.66 14.26
N TYR A 185 -6.85 21.46 13.32
CA TYR A 185 -6.90 22.92 13.32
C TYR A 185 -7.47 23.40 11.99
N GLY A 186 -8.45 24.31 12.02
CA GLY A 186 -9.15 24.82 10.83
C GLY A 186 -10.66 24.53 10.84
N GLU A 187 -11.38 25.09 9.87
CA GLU A 187 -12.84 24.91 9.72
C GLU A 187 -13.18 23.59 8.99
N TYR A 188 -12.35 23.17 8.02
CA TYR A 188 -12.65 22.04 7.13
C TYR A 188 -11.67 20.88 7.37
N VAL A 189 -12.03 19.99 8.30
CA VAL A 189 -11.15 18.89 8.74
C VAL A 189 -11.58 17.50 8.24
N GLY A 190 -12.62 17.41 7.40
CA GLY A 190 -13.18 16.13 6.94
C GLY A 190 -12.20 15.25 6.17
N PHE A 191 -11.25 15.85 5.45
CA PHE A 191 -10.21 15.12 4.71
C PHE A 191 -9.23 14.35 5.62
N ALA A 192 -9.22 14.62 6.93
CA ALA A 192 -8.45 13.84 7.88
C ALA A 192 -8.82 12.35 7.87
N GLN A 193 -10.04 12.01 7.44
CA GLN A 193 -10.51 10.62 7.34
C GLN A 193 -9.56 9.73 6.51
N PHE A 194 -8.89 10.28 5.47
CA PHE A 194 -8.01 9.48 4.62
C PHE A 194 -6.73 9.06 5.36
N ILE A 195 -6.16 9.96 6.16
CA ILE A 195 -5.03 9.64 7.03
C ILE A 195 -5.48 8.69 8.15
N ASP A 196 -6.67 8.91 8.72
CA ASP A 196 -7.23 8.05 9.75
C ASP A 196 -7.35 6.59 9.27
N GLU A 197 -7.84 6.37 8.04
CA GLU A 197 -7.97 5.02 7.48
C GLU A 197 -6.60 4.37 7.20
N ILE A 198 -5.60 5.14 6.76
CA ILE A 198 -4.22 4.64 6.62
C ILE A 198 -3.70 4.18 7.98
N LEU A 199 -3.79 5.02 9.00
CA LEU A 199 -3.30 4.72 10.33
C LEU A 199 -4.03 3.52 10.95
N LYS A 200 -5.37 3.48 10.85
CA LYS A 200 -6.18 2.34 11.33
C LYS A 200 -5.74 1.03 10.67
N SER A 201 -5.55 1.05 9.35
CA SER A 201 -5.10 -0.12 8.59
C SER A 201 -3.71 -0.59 9.03
N LEU A 202 -2.75 0.33 9.19
CA LEU A 202 -1.40 0.00 9.63
C LEU A 202 -1.36 -0.52 11.09
N LEU A 203 -2.00 0.18 12.03
CA LEU A 203 -1.99 -0.17 13.47
C LEU A 203 -2.67 -1.52 13.78
N ALA A 204 -3.56 -1.97 12.91
CA ALA A 204 -4.18 -3.30 13.00
C ALA A 204 -3.25 -4.43 12.53
N LYS A 205 -2.23 -4.13 11.71
CA LYS A 205 -1.43 -5.12 10.97
C LYS A 205 0.04 -5.16 11.36
N THR A 206 0.57 -4.07 11.89
CA THR A 206 1.95 -3.95 12.34
C THR A 206 2.02 -3.15 13.63
N SER A 207 3.16 -3.23 14.32
CA SER A 207 3.49 -2.31 15.40
C SER A 207 4.27 -1.14 14.83
N LEU A 208 3.72 0.07 14.93
CA LEU A 208 4.41 1.30 14.60
C LEU A 208 5.20 1.79 15.82
N PRO A 209 6.38 2.41 15.63
CA PRO A 209 7.08 3.07 16.73
C PRO A 209 6.30 4.31 17.20
N ASP A 210 6.73 4.90 18.30
CA ASP A 210 6.20 6.19 18.73
C ASP A 210 6.76 7.30 17.83
N PHE A 211 5.87 8.12 17.27
CA PHE A 211 6.24 9.27 16.45
C PHE A 211 5.09 10.26 16.34
N GLU A 212 5.42 11.47 15.89
CA GLU A 212 4.46 12.54 15.67
C GLU A 212 4.61 13.07 14.25
N PHE A 213 3.52 13.57 13.69
CA PHE A 213 3.55 14.25 12.40
C PHE A 213 2.39 15.21 12.22
N VAL A 214 2.56 16.18 11.33
CA VAL A 214 1.51 17.08 10.89
C VAL A 214 1.10 16.71 9.48
N SER A 215 -0.19 16.55 9.24
CA SER A 215 -0.75 16.36 7.91
C SER A 215 -1.59 17.56 7.51
N ASN A 216 -1.26 18.11 6.34
CA ASN A 216 -2.07 19.09 5.64
C ASN A 216 -3.32 18.41 5.05
N LEU A 217 -4.47 19.05 5.21
CA LEU A 217 -5.73 18.57 4.67
C LEU A 217 -6.17 19.29 3.39
N GLY A 218 -5.48 20.37 3.00
CA GLY A 218 -5.79 21.14 1.80
C GLY A 218 -5.05 20.65 0.56
N ASP A 219 -5.45 21.18 -0.59
CA ASP A 219 -4.90 20.83 -1.90
C ASP A 219 -3.56 21.50 -2.20
N TRP A 220 -3.17 22.52 -1.45
CA TRP A 220 -1.92 23.27 -1.66
C TRP A 220 -0.90 22.95 -0.56
N PRO A 221 0.39 22.78 -0.89
CA PRO A 221 1.44 22.53 0.09
C PRO A 221 1.67 23.76 0.97
N LEU A 222 2.13 23.53 2.21
CA LEU A 222 2.17 24.56 3.25
C LEU A 222 3.59 25.07 3.56
N SER A 223 4.62 24.23 3.43
CA SER A 223 5.97 24.54 3.89
C SER A 223 6.85 25.16 2.78
N ASP A 224 6.51 26.38 2.35
CA ASP A 224 7.25 27.16 1.36
C ASP A 224 8.73 27.33 1.72
N LYS A 225 9.64 27.09 0.76
CA LYS A 225 11.11 27.18 0.96
C LYS A 225 11.61 28.59 1.30
N ARG A 226 10.85 29.62 0.93
CA ARG A 226 11.15 31.03 1.21
C ARG A 226 10.89 31.39 2.68
N THR A 227 10.02 30.64 3.34
CA THR A 227 9.64 30.89 4.74
C THR A 227 10.47 30.02 5.68
N LYS A 228 11.00 30.62 6.75
CA LYS A 228 11.79 29.92 7.77
C LYS A 228 11.10 30.01 9.14
N PRO A 229 11.24 28.97 10.01
CA PRO A 229 11.83 27.66 9.72
C PRO A 229 10.99 26.81 8.73
N PRO A 230 11.61 25.82 8.04
CA PRO A 230 10.87 24.81 7.27
C PRO A 230 10.02 23.94 8.21
N LEU A 231 8.85 23.50 7.76
CA LEU A 231 7.91 22.72 8.56
C LEU A 231 7.75 21.30 7.99
N PRO A 232 7.89 20.24 8.81
CA PRO A 232 7.75 18.85 8.37
C PRO A 232 6.27 18.49 8.22
N VAL A 233 5.66 18.95 7.14
CA VAL A 233 4.23 18.76 6.85
C VAL A 233 4.06 17.70 5.79
N PHE A 234 3.25 16.68 6.08
CA PHE A 234 2.83 15.69 5.10
C PHE A 234 1.67 16.23 4.27
N SER A 235 1.80 16.24 2.95
CA SER A 235 0.82 16.81 2.02
C SER A 235 0.53 15.89 0.84
N TRP A 236 -0.68 15.96 0.31
CA TRP A 236 -1.12 15.20 -0.87
C TRP A 236 -0.38 15.60 -2.16
N CYS A 237 0.25 16.77 -2.14
CA CYS A 237 0.99 17.33 -3.26
C CYS A 237 2.22 18.08 -2.77
N GLY A 238 3.13 18.37 -3.69
CA GLY A 238 4.34 19.14 -3.43
C GLY A 238 4.89 19.73 -4.73
N SER A 239 5.93 20.55 -4.60
CA SER A 239 6.66 21.10 -5.74
C SER A 239 8.12 21.35 -5.37
N LYS A 240 8.93 21.79 -6.35
CA LYS A 240 10.33 22.18 -6.10
C LYS A 240 10.45 23.39 -5.14
N ASP A 241 9.38 24.14 -4.93
CA ASP A 241 9.36 25.35 -4.10
C ASP A 241 8.90 25.09 -2.66
N PHE A 242 8.48 23.87 -2.34
CA PHE A 242 7.95 23.48 -1.03
C PHE A 242 8.80 22.38 -0.38
N ASN A 243 8.79 22.35 0.95
CA ASN A 243 9.49 21.32 1.75
C ASN A 243 8.58 20.20 2.21
N ASP A 244 7.28 20.28 1.91
CA ASP A 244 6.29 19.27 2.28
C ASP A 244 6.73 17.86 1.87
N ILE A 245 6.41 16.90 2.73
CA ILE A 245 6.67 15.48 2.53
C ILE A 245 5.47 14.90 1.79
N VAL A 246 5.68 14.48 0.54
CA VAL A 246 4.57 14.06 -0.31
C VAL A 246 4.13 12.64 0.05
N ILE A 247 2.82 12.46 0.23
CA ILE A 247 2.19 11.16 0.44
C ILE A 247 1.31 10.77 -0.73
N PRO A 248 0.94 9.48 -0.89
CA PRO A 248 -0.06 9.07 -1.87
C PRO A 248 -1.33 9.89 -1.73
N THR A 249 -1.93 10.29 -2.86
CA THR A 249 -3.14 11.13 -2.86
C THR A 249 -4.31 10.44 -2.15
N TYR A 250 -5.30 11.23 -1.73
CA TYR A 250 -6.52 10.69 -1.11
C TYR A 250 -7.27 9.74 -2.06
N GLU A 251 -7.23 9.95 -3.38
CA GLU A 251 -7.82 9.05 -4.39
C GLU A 251 -7.13 7.68 -4.43
N LEU A 252 -5.79 7.67 -4.37
CA LEU A 252 -5.02 6.43 -4.25
C LEU A 252 -5.28 5.73 -2.92
N THR A 253 -5.47 6.50 -1.85
CA THR A 253 -5.80 5.98 -0.53
C THR A 253 -7.19 5.34 -0.51
N GLU A 254 -8.20 6.05 -1.03
CA GLU A 254 -9.58 5.57 -1.13
C GLU A 254 -9.65 4.29 -1.96
N SER A 255 -9.02 4.30 -3.14
CA SER A 255 -8.96 3.11 -3.98
C SER A 255 -8.23 1.97 -3.23
N SER A 256 -7.12 2.24 -2.56
CA SER A 256 -6.35 1.19 -1.88
C SER A 256 -6.98 0.66 -0.59
N LEU A 257 -7.86 1.40 0.10
CA LEU A 257 -8.40 1.00 1.42
C LEU A 257 -9.91 0.80 1.44
N GLN A 258 -10.66 1.64 0.73
CA GLN A 258 -12.12 1.71 0.80
C GLN A 258 -12.82 0.98 -0.36
N MET A 259 -12.08 0.30 -1.23
CA MET A 259 -12.69 -0.39 -2.38
C MET A 259 -13.73 -1.45 -1.94
N GLN A 260 -14.99 -1.15 -2.30
CA GLN A 260 -16.14 -2.03 -2.17
C GLN A 260 -16.18 -3.03 -3.34
N VAL A 261 -16.75 -4.21 -3.07
CA VAL A 261 -16.94 -5.31 -4.02
C VAL A 261 -18.23 -5.11 -4.78
#